data_AF-A0A453F4Q2-F1
#
_entry.id   AF-A0A453F4Q2-F1
#
_cell.length_a   1.000
_cell.length_b   1.000
_cell.length_c   1.000
_cell.angle_alpha   90.00
_cell.angle_beta   90.00
_cell.angle_gamma   90.00
#
_symmetry.space_group_name_H-M   'P 1'
#
loop_
_entity.id
_entity.type
_entity.pdbx_description
1 polymer ?
#
loop_
_entity_poly.entity_id
_entity_poly.type
_entity_poly.pdbx_seq_one_letter_code
_entity_poly.pdbx_strand_id
1 'polypeptide(L)'
;VQDYGLSVAYYRSTYLVDIVEESIGRVLKLDSISGDAWLGTDMLVFNTWHWWTHTGKDQPWDYVQDGAHVMKDMDRLTAFSKGMSTWARWVDSNVDTSKTKVYFQGISPTHFNGAQWGESSSSCAHQTKPIAGPTYPGGPLPAQGAVRNALGGMSKPVFLLDITLLSQLRRDAHPSAYSGGHPSNDCSHWCLAGLPDTWNQILYASLLA
;
A
#
# COMPACT_ATOMS: atom_id res chain seq x y z
N VAL A 1 -16.87 17.94 11.38
CA VAL A 1 -16.18 16.77 12.00
C VAL A 1 -16.34 16.78 13.51
N GLN A 2 -16.08 17.90 14.20
CA GLN A 2 -16.27 18.03 15.66
C GLN A 2 -17.72 17.78 16.12
N ASP A 3 -18.73 18.22 15.37
CA ASP A 3 -20.14 18.06 15.77
C ASP A 3 -20.66 16.62 15.71
N TYR A 4 -19.91 15.69 15.10
CA TYR A 4 -20.31 14.29 14.90
C TYR A 4 -19.55 13.32 15.81
N GLY A 5 -18.67 13.80 16.69
CA GLY A 5 -17.81 12.93 17.50
C GLY A 5 -16.86 12.05 16.66
N LEU A 6 -16.62 12.42 15.40
CA LEU A 6 -15.77 11.66 14.47
C LEU A 6 -14.31 12.09 14.63
N SER A 7 -13.41 11.12 14.76
CA SER A 7 -11.96 11.33 14.66
C SER A 7 -11.39 10.59 13.47
N VAL A 8 -10.53 11.25 12.70
CA VAL A 8 -9.74 10.64 11.63
C VAL A 8 -8.28 10.75 12.01
N ALA A 9 -7.57 9.63 12.06
CA ALA A 9 -6.16 9.57 12.40
C ALA A 9 -5.37 8.89 11.29
N TYR A 10 -4.13 9.35 11.09
CA TYR A 10 -3.15 8.70 10.23
C TYR A 10 -2.04 8.12 11.11
N TYR A 11 -1.82 6.81 11.02
CA TYR A 11 -0.74 6.13 11.72
C TYR A 11 0.28 5.61 10.70
N ARG A 12 1.52 6.06 10.81
CA ARG A 12 2.58 5.70 9.86
C ARG A 12 3.24 4.37 10.26
N SER A 13 2.81 3.28 9.64
CA SER A 13 3.54 2.01 9.61
C SER A 13 3.73 1.56 8.17
N THR A 14 4.83 1.98 7.56
CA THR A 14 5.08 1.85 6.12
C THR A 14 5.05 0.41 5.62
N TYR A 15 5.56 -0.54 6.42
CA TYR A 15 5.66 -1.95 6.08
C TYR A 15 4.65 -2.82 6.83
N LEU A 16 3.87 -2.23 7.75
CA LEU A 16 3.02 -2.91 8.74
C LEU A 16 3.81 -3.76 9.75
N VAL A 17 4.74 -4.58 9.28
CA VAL A 17 5.72 -5.31 10.08
C VAL A 17 6.82 -4.42 10.64
N ASP A 18 7.45 -4.90 11.70
CA ASP A 18 8.40 -4.12 12.48
C ASP A 18 9.77 -4.01 11.81
N ILE A 19 10.40 -2.84 11.98
CA ILE A 19 11.84 -2.65 11.80
C ILE A 19 12.43 -2.38 13.17
N VAL A 20 13.33 -3.24 13.62
CA VAL A 20 13.91 -3.19 14.98
C VAL A 20 15.41 -2.99 14.89
N GLU A 21 15.95 -2.11 15.75
CA GLU A 21 17.39 -1.98 15.93
C GLU A 21 17.90 -3.16 16.78
N GLU A 22 18.77 -3.98 16.19
CA GLU A 22 19.43 -5.12 16.84
C GLU A 22 20.95 -4.87 16.87
N SER A 23 21.70 -5.71 17.59
CA SER A 23 23.17 -5.61 17.64
C SER A 23 23.87 -5.73 16.28
N ILE A 24 23.18 -6.32 15.29
CA ILE A 24 23.64 -6.47 13.90
C ILE A 24 23.23 -5.30 13.00
N GLY A 25 22.42 -4.35 13.47
CA GLY A 25 21.86 -3.23 12.72
C GLY A 25 20.33 -3.26 12.66
N ARG A 26 19.74 -2.51 11.72
CA ARG A 26 18.28 -2.43 11.55
C ARG A 26 17.75 -3.69 10.85
N VAL A 27 16.78 -4.36 11.46
CA VAL A 27 16.23 -5.63 10.95
C VAL A 27 14.75 -5.47 10.64
N LEU A 28 14.36 -5.71 9.38
CA LEU A 28 12.96 -5.88 8.99
C LEU A 28 12.48 -7.27 9.42
N LYS A 29 11.67 -7.35 10.46
CA LYS A 29 11.15 -8.60 11.02
C LYS A 29 9.82 -8.97 10.38
N LEU A 30 9.83 -9.88 9.40
CA LEU A 30 8.64 -10.22 8.60
C LEU A 30 7.55 -10.94 9.39
N ASP A 31 7.84 -11.42 10.60
CA ASP A 31 6.96 -12.16 11.50
C ASP A 31 6.51 -11.36 12.73
N SER A 32 6.83 -10.06 12.81
CA SER A 32 6.52 -9.19 13.95
C SER A 32 5.71 -7.97 13.53
N ILE A 33 4.66 -7.65 14.30
CA ILE A 33 3.84 -6.44 14.15
C ILE A 33 3.55 -5.85 15.53
N SER A 34 4.00 -4.62 15.74
CA SER A 34 3.64 -3.79 16.89
C SER A 34 2.40 -2.95 16.57
N GLY A 35 1.21 -3.57 16.70
CA GLY A 35 -0.07 -3.02 16.26
C GLY A 35 -1.00 -2.47 17.35
N ASP A 36 -0.55 -2.39 18.61
CA ASP A 36 -1.40 -2.02 19.76
C ASP A 36 -2.11 -0.68 19.57
N ALA A 37 -1.45 0.28 18.91
CA ALA A 37 -2.00 1.60 18.61
C ALA A 37 -3.22 1.57 17.67
N TRP A 38 -3.48 0.45 16.97
CA TRP A 38 -4.61 0.30 16.06
C TRP A 38 -5.85 -0.27 16.77
N LEU A 39 -5.65 -0.95 17.91
CA LEU A 39 -6.71 -1.59 18.66
C LEU A 39 -7.68 -0.55 19.24
N GLY A 40 -8.96 -0.91 19.31
CA GLY A 40 -10.02 -0.03 19.81
C GLY A 40 -10.55 1.00 18.81
N THR A 41 -10.01 1.05 17.58
CA THR A 41 -10.55 1.90 16.50
C THR A 41 -11.80 1.28 15.89
N ASP A 42 -12.84 2.07 15.58
CA ASP A 42 -14.07 1.58 14.93
C ASP A 42 -13.87 1.19 13.46
N MET A 43 -12.89 1.81 12.79
CA MET A 43 -12.56 1.53 11.39
C MET A 43 -11.04 1.60 11.16
N LEU A 44 -10.49 0.53 10.60
CA LEU A 44 -9.09 0.45 10.20
C LEU A 44 -9.00 0.37 8.67
N VAL A 45 -8.25 1.28 8.05
CA VAL A 45 -7.93 1.26 6.62
C VAL A 45 -6.43 1.09 6.46
N PHE A 46 -6.01 -0.14 6.18
CA PHE A 46 -4.60 -0.48 5.98
C PHE A 46 -4.19 -0.30 4.52
N ASN A 47 -2.94 0.10 4.29
CA ASN A 47 -2.31 0.01 2.97
C ASN A 47 -0.80 -0.17 3.12
N THR A 48 -0.18 -0.88 2.19
CA THR A 48 1.28 -0.95 2.10
C THR A 48 1.68 -1.51 0.73
N TRP A 49 2.79 -1.01 0.16
CA TRP A 49 3.46 -1.56 -1.03
C TRP A 49 4.64 -0.69 -1.46
N HIS A 50 4.41 0.61 -1.70
CA HIS A 50 5.33 1.46 -2.44
C HIS A 50 6.76 1.44 -1.91
N TRP A 51 6.93 1.46 -0.59
CA TRP A 51 8.23 1.47 0.08
C TRP A 51 8.90 0.08 0.14
N TRP A 52 8.15 -1.00 -0.09
CA TRP A 52 8.71 -2.36 -0.18
C TRP A 52 9.62 -2.53 -1.37
N THR A 53 9.59 -1.65 -2.37
CA THR A 53 10.46 -1.74 -3.55
C THR A 53 11.75 -0.92 -3.43
N HIS A 54 11.90 -0.14 -2.37
CA HIS A 54 13.09 0.66 -2.14
C HIS A 54 14.34 -0.22 -1.91
N THR A 55 15.47 0.25 -2.45
CA THR A 55 16.77 -0.41 -2.35
C THR A 55 17.86 0.63 -2.05
N GLY A 56 19.05 0.19 -1.67
CA GLY A 56 20.18 1.09 -1.41
C GLY A 56 19.90 2.07 -0.27
N LYS A 57 20.16 3.36 -0.50
CA LYS A 57 20.02 4.41 0.53
C LYS A 57 18.59 4.62 1.03
N ASP A 58 17.60 4.27 0.22
CA ASP A 58 16.17 4.45 0.54
C ASP A 58 15.59 3.23 1.27
N GLN A 59 16.39 2.17 1.45
CA GLN A 59 16.03 1.00 2.23
C GLN A 59 16.25 1.26 3.73
N PRO A 60 15.20 1.17 4.57
CA PRO A 60 15.32 1.49 5.99
C PRO A 60 15.84 0.36 6.87
N TRP A 61 16.16 -0.81 6.31
CA TRP A 61 16.74 -1.95 7.02
C TRP A 61 18.10 -2.37 6.42
N ASP A 62 18.92 -2.97 7.26
CA ASP A 62 20.22 -3.54 6.91
C ASP A 62 20.15 -5.06 6.71
N TYR A 63 19.13 -5.70 7.29
CA TYR A 63 18.85 -7.15 7.25
C TYR A 63 17.34 -7.42 7.21
N VAL A 64 16.97 -8.59 6.71
CA VAL A 64 15.61 -9.11 6.73
C VAL A 64 15.59 -10.40 7.55
N GLN A 65 14.65 -10.50 8.48
CA GLN A 65 14.43 -11.70 9.29
C GLN A 65 13.12 -12.39 8.89
N ASP A 66 13.22 -13.70 8.65
CA ASP A 66 12.10 -14.61 8.35
C ASP A 66 12.17 -15.81 9.30
N GLY A 67 11.42 -15.74 10.40
CA GLY A 67 11.52 -16.68 11.50
C GLY A 67 12.92 -16.67 12.10
N ALA A 68 13.60 -17.82 12.08
CA ALA A 68 14.96 -17.96 12.60
C ALA A 68 16.06 -17.53 11.62
N HIS A 69 15.74 -17.23 10.36
CA HIS A 69 16.73 -16.91 9.34
C HIS A 69 16.89 -15.41 9.19
N VAL A 70 18.14 -14.94 9.30
CA VAL A 70 18.52 -13.54 9.03
C VAL A 70 19.33 -13.50 7.75
N MET A 71 18.88 -12.67 6.81
CA MET A 71 19.50 -12.49 5.50
C MET A 71 19.89 -11.03 5.30
N LYS A 72 20.93 -10.78 4.50
CA LYS A 72 21.31 -9.41 4.16
C LYS A 72 20.24 -8.70 3.35
N ASP A 73 19.54 -9.47 2.50
CA ASP A 73 18.45 -8.95 1.71
C ASP A 73 17.48 -10.07 1.29
N MET A 74 16.31 -9.68 0.78
CA MET A 74 15.28 -10.58 0.27
C MET A 74 14.59 -9.97 -0.97
N ASP A 75 14.15 -10.82 -1.90
CA ASP A 75 13.25 -10.40 -2.97
C ASP A 75 12.03 -9.64 -2.42
N ARG A 76 11.72 -8.49 -3.03
CA ARG A 76 10.76 -7.52 -2.51
C ARG A 76 9.34 -8.08 -2.49
N LEU A 77 8.95 -8.82 -3.52
CA LEU A 77 7.62 -9.42 -3.60
C LEU A 77 7.48 -10.58 -2.60
N THR A 78 8.55 -11.35 -2.39
CA THR A 78 8.62 -12.42 -1.38
C THR A 78 8.50 -11.84 0.03
N ALA A 79 9.29 -10.80 0.35
CA ALA A 79 9.23 -10.12 1.63
C ALA A 79 7.83 -9.51 1.88
N PHE A 80 7.28 -8.83 0.87
CA PHE A 80 5.93 -8.27 0.91
C PHE A 80 4.87 -9.34 1.18
N SER A 81 4.93 -10.47 0.47
CA SER A 81 3.96 -11.56 0.64
C SER A 81 4.02 -12.14 2.05
N LYS A 82 5.21 -12.32 2.61
CA LYS A 82 5.41 -12.77 4.00
C LYS A 82 4.87 -11.76 5.01
N GLY A 83 5.19 -10.48 4.83
CA GLY A 83 4.66 -9.40 5.69
C GLY A 83 3.14 -9.32 5.65
N MET A 84 2.55 -9.45 4.46
CA MET A 84 1.09 -9.52 4.29
C MET A 84 0.46 -10.73 4.98
N SER A 85 1.10 -11.91 4.94
CA SER A 85 0.64 -13.08 5.70
C SER A 85 0.72 -12.86 7.21
N THR A 86 1.75 -12.17 7.70
CA THR A 86 1.86 -11.79 9.12
C THR A 86 0.79 -10.77 9.52
N TRP A 87 0.54 -9.75 8.70
CA TRP A 87 -0.55 -8.79 8.94
C TRP A 87 -1.93 -9.47 8.96
N ALA A 88 -2.21 -10.38 8.02
CA ALA A 88 -3.46 -11.13 7.98
C ALA A 88 -3.67 -11.92 9.30
N ARG A 89 -2.64 -12.64 9.76
CA ARG A 89 -2.68 -13.37 11.04
C ARG A 89 -2.83 -12.43 12.24
N TRP A 90 -2.20 -11.26 12.20
CA TRP A 90 -2.31 -10.26 13.26
C TRP A 90 -3.76 -9.74 13.36
N VAL A 91 -4.41 -9.42 12.24
CA VAL A 91 -5.82 -8.99 12.22
C VAL A 91 -6.73 -10.10 12.76
N ASP A 92 -6.55 -11.33 12.27
CA ASP A 92 -7.31 -12.50 12.72
C ASP A 92 -7.18 -12.73 14.24
N SER A 93 -5.99 -12.49 14.81
CA SER A 93 -5.73 -12.73 16.22
C SER A 93 -6.19 -11.59 17.14
N ASN A 94 -6.08 -10.34 16.68
CA ASN A 94 -6.16 -9.18 17.58
C ASN A 94 -7.38 -8.29 17.36
N VAL A 95 -8.00 -8.29 16.18
CA VAL A 95 -9.11 -7.37 15.86
C VAL A 95 -10.46 -8.04 16.10
N ASP A 96 -11.31 -7.43 16.93
CA ASP A 96 -12.71 -7.83 17.08
C ASP A 96 -13.55 -7.23 15.93
N THR A 97 -13.74 -8.00 14.86
CA THR A 97 -14.49 -7.55 13.66
C THR A 97 -16.00 -7.44 13.88
N SER A 98 -16.52 -7.79 15.07
CA SER A 98 -17.89 -7.44 15.45
C SER A 98 -18.03 -5.96 15.83
N LYS A 99 -16.91 -5.31 16.16
CA LYS A 99 -16.84 -3.89 16.56
C LYS A 99 -16.10 -3.03 15.55
N THR A 100 -15.02 -3.56 14.97
CA THR A 100 -14.14 -2.81 14.06
C THR A 100 -14.36 -3.24 12.61
N LYS A 101 -14.67 -2.28 11.73
CA LYS A 101 -14.62 -2.51 10.27
C LYS A 101 -13.16 -2.47 9.79
N VAL A 102 -12.73 -3.50 9.07
CA VAL A 102 -11.35 -3.57 8.54
C VAL A 102 -11.38 -3.52 7.02
N TYR A 103 -10.59 -2.59 6.48
CA TYR A 103 -10.35 -2.39 5.06
C TYR A 103 -8.88 -2.56 4.75
N PHE A 104 -8.59 -3.12 3.58
CA PHE A 104 -7.28 -3.03 2.98
C PHE A 104 -7.40 -2.28 1.65
N GLN A 105 -6.68 -1.18 1.53
CA GLN A 105 -6.58 -0.44 0.28
C GLN A 105 -5.64 -1.19 -0.68
N GLY A 106 -6.14 -1.46 -1.88
CA GLY A 106 -5.35 -2.08 -2.95
C GLY A 106 -4.10 -1.30 -3.32
N ILE A 107 -3.30 -1.89 -4.19
CA ILE A 107 -1.99 -1.36 -4.55
C ILE A 107 -2.13 -0.04 -5.31
N SER A 108 -1.57 1.03 -4.78
CA SER A 108 -1.37 2.27 -5.53
C SER A 108 -0.21 2.08 -6.53
N PRO A 109 -0.45 2.15 -7.85
CA PRO A 109 0.59 1.99 -8.86
C PRO A 109 1.49 3.24 -8.95
N THR A 110 2.59 3.07 -9.67
CA THR A 110 3.48 4.17 -10.08
C THR A 110 3.57 4.22 -11.61
N HIS A 111 3.84 5.39 -12.18
CA HIS A 111 3.95 5.58 -13.63
C HIS A 111 5.32 6.16 -14.04
N PHE A 112 6.41 5.47 -13.68
CA PHE A 112 7.78 5.84 -14.05
C PHE A 112 8.27 5.24 -15.38
N ASN A 113 7.46 4.46 -16.10
CA ASN A 113 7.88 3.84 -17.36
C ASN A 113 6.72 3.78 -18.36
N GLY A 114 6.78 4.64 -19.38
CA GLY A 114 5.74 4.74 -20.40
C GLY A 114 5.60 3.52 -21.29
N ALA A 115 6.61 2.66 -21.35
CA ALA A 115 6.50 1.40 -22.06
C ALA A 115 5.38 0.51 -21.50
N GLN A 116 5.05 0.67 -20.21
CA GLN A 116 3.94 -0.05 -19.57
C GLN A 116 2.56 0.38 -20.11
N TRP A 117 2.46 1.51 -20.81
CA TRP A 117 1.24 1.96 -21.47
C TRP A 117 1.44 2.26 -22.96
N GLY A 118 2.48 1.67 -23.57
CA GLY A 118 2.71 1.72 -25.01
C GLY A 118 3.35 3.01 -25.53
N GLU A 119 3.98 3.80 -24.66
CA GLU A 119 4.65 5.05 -25.04
C GLU A 119 6.16 4.99 -24.76
N SER A 120 6.94 5.81 -25.47
CA SER A 120 8.38 5.94 -25.24
C SER A 120 8.75 6.88 -24.07
N SER A 121 7.75 7.45 -23.38
CA SER A 121 7.96 8.35 -22.26
C SER A 121 8.61 7.61 -21.09
N SER A 122 9.54 8.29 -20.40
CA SER A 122 10.25 7.74 -19.23
C SER A 122 9.60 8.11 -17.90
N SER A 123 8.39 8.70 -17.91
CA SER A 123 7.65 9.10 -16.71
C SER A 123 6.20 9.49 -17.06
N CYS A 124 5.44 9.85 -16.03
CA CYS A 124 4.10 10.43 -16.10
C CYS A 124 4.07 11.90 -16.60
N ALA A 125 5.21 12.50 -16.93
CA ALA A 125 5.24 13.88 -17.41
C ALA A 125 4.41 14.06 -18.68
N HIS A 126 3.73 15.21 -18.76
CA HIS A 126 2.86 15.62 -19.88
C HIS A 126 1.68 14.68 -20.16
N GLN A 127 1.39 13.72 -19.28
CA GLN A 127 0.18 12.91 -19.36
C GLN A 127 -1.00 13.71 -18.80
N THR A 128 -1.97 14.03 -19.65
CA THR A 128 -3.15 14.84 -19.28
C THR A 128 -4.48 14.11 -19.46
N LYS A 129 -4.42 12.82 -19.83
CA LYS A 129 -5.59 11.97 -20.05
C LYS A 129 -5.33 10.58 -19.49
N PRO A 130 -6.36 9.93 -18.93
CA PRO A 130 -6.25 8.54 -18.52
C PRO A 130 -6.02 7.63 -19.73
N ILE A 131 -5.53 6.43 -19.46
CA ILE A 131 -5.50 5.34 -20.43
C ILE A 131 -6.93 4.97 -20.78
N ALA A 132 -7.23 4.91 -22.08
CA ALA A 132 -8.55 4.54 -22.56
C ALA A 132 -8.80 3.03 -22.43
N GLY A 133 -10.06 2.68 -22.17
CA GLY A 133 -10.50 1.29 -22.08
C GLY A 133 -10.38 0.69 -20.67
N PRO A 134 -10.82 -0.58 -20.50
CA PRO A 134 -10.93 -1.21 -19.19
C PRO A 134 -9.66 -1.95 -18.74
N THR A 135 -8.61 -1.99 -19.56
CA THR A 135 -7.39 -2.79 -19.31
C THR A 135 -6.14 -1.92 -19.31
N TYR A 136 -5.19 -2.26 -18.44
CA TYR A 136 -3.87 -1.65 -18.44
C TYR A 136 -2.90 -2.48 -19.30
N PRO A 137 -2.22 -1.90 -20.32
CA PRO A 137 -1.36 -2.65 -21.23
C PRO A 137 -0.20 -3.38 -20.54
N GLY A 138 0.36 -2.82 -19.48
CA GLY A 138 1.46 -3.40 -18.71
C GLY A 138 1.06 -4.57 -17.82
N GLY A 139 -0.22 -4.97 -17.83
CA GLY A 139 -0.73 -6.09 -17.08
C GLY A 139 -0.94 -5.81 -15.59
N PRO A 140 -1.38 -6.84 -14.84
CA PRO A 140 -1.65 -6.72 -13.41
C PRO A 140 -0.36 -6.57 -12.60
N LEU A 141 -0.44 -5.87 -11.46
CA LEU A 141 0.67 -5.77 -10.52
C LEU A 141 0.79 -7.06 -9.69
N PRO A 142 1.96 -7.72 -9.63
CA PRO A 142 2.15 -8.92 -8.82
C PRO A 142 1.81 -8.74 -7.34
N ALA A 143 2.06 -7.55 -6.78
CA ALA A 143 1.71 -7.21 -5.40
C ALA A 143 0.19 -7.27 -5.13
N GLN A 144 -0.65 -7.03 -6.14
CA GLN A 144 -2.10 -7.19 -6.00
C GLN A 144 -2.45 -8.66 -5.71
N GLY A 145 -1.72 -9.60 -6.33
CA GLY A 145 -1.85 -11.03 -6.05
C GLY A 145 -1.50 -11.38 -4.61
N ALA A 146 -0.40 -10.83 -4.08
CA ALA A 146 0.00 -11.04 -2.69
C ALA A 146 -1.05 -10.52 -1.69
N VAL A 147 -1.65 -9.34 -1.95
CA VAL A 147 -2.77 -8.83 -1.14
C VAL A 147 -3.96 -9.78 -1.21
N ARG A 148 -4.42 -10.15 -2.40
CA ARG A 148 -5.57 -11.07 -2.55
C ARG A 148 -5.34 -12.41 -1.87
N ASN A 149 -4.14 -12.96 -1.98
CA ASN A 149 -3.78 -14.23 -1.34
C ASN A 149 -3.82 -14.12 0.18
N ALA A 150 -3.30 -13.03 0.75
CA ALA A 150 -3.37 -12.81 2.19
C ALA A 150 -4.81 -12.68 2.66
N LEU A 151 -5.64 -11.88 1.99
CA LEU A 151 -7.05 -11.71 2.33
C LEU A 151 -7.87 -12.99 2.17
N GLY A 152 -7.62 -13.78 1.12
CA GLY A 152 -8.31 -15.04 0.87
C GLY A 152 -8.01 -16.13 1.91
N GLY A 153 -6.94 -15.98 2.68
CA GLY A 153 -6.56 -16.90 3.76
C GLY A 153 -7.04 -16.48 5.15
N MET A 154 -7.73 -15.35 5.29
CA MET A 154 -8.18 -14.83 6.58
C MET A 154 -9.45 -15.52 7.07
N SER A 155 -9.52 -15.76 8.37
CA SER A 155 -10.73 -16.22 9.05
C SER A 155 -11.73 -15.08 9.30
N LYS A 156 -11.24 -13.84 9.48
CA LYS A 156 -12.07 -12.64 9.60
C LYS A 156 -12.07 -11.86 8.28
N PRO A 157 -13.21 -11.77 7.57
CA PRO A 157 -13.27 -11.08 6.29
C PRO A 157 -12.86 -9.61 6.40
N VAL A 158 -11.99 -9.19 5.50
CA VAL A 158 -11.58 -7.79 5.33
C VAL A 158 -12.08 -7.29 3.97
N PHE A 159 -12.57 -6.06 3.93
CA PHE A 159 -13.00 -5.47 2.68
C PHE A 159 -11.80 -4.96 1.88
N LEU A 160 -11.60 -5.48 0.67
CA LEU A 160 -10.60 -4.97 -0.27
C LEU A 160 -11.15 -3.76 -1.03
N LEU A 161 -10.59 -2.57 -0.79
CA LEU A 161 -10.80 -1.43 -1.69
C LEU A 161 -9.94 -1.68 -2.94
N ASP A 162 -10.51 -2.36 -3.94
CA ASP A 162 -9.78 -2.81 -5.14
C ASP A 162 -9.52 -1.67 -6.12
N ILE A 163 -8.63 -0.77 -5.72
CA ILE A 163 -8.28 0.45 -6.45
C ILE A 163 -7.21 0.23 -7.52
N THR A 164 -6.61 -0.95 -7.63
CA THR A 164 -5.33 -1.13 -8.35
C THR A 164 -5.48 -0.84 -9.84
N LEU A 165 -6.40 -1.54 -10.52
CA LEU A 165 -6.58 -1.40 -11.96
C LEU A 165 -7.09 -0.01 -12.34
N LEU A 166 -8.11 0.50 -11.64
CA LEU A 166 -8.61 1.85 -11.92
C LEU A 166 -7.51 2.89 -11.75
N SER A 167 -6.57 2.69 -10.82
CA SER A 167 -5.46 3.60 -10.59
C SER A 167 -4.36 3.46 -11.64
N GLN A 168 -4.15 2.26 -12.19
CA GLN A 168 -3.21 2.03 -13.30
C GLN A 168 -3.67 2.79 -14.55
N LEU A 169 -4.97 3.00 -14.73
CA LEU A 169 -5.50 3.77 -15.85
C LEU A 169 -5.25 5.28 -15.71
N ARG A 170 -4.85 5.76 -14.52
CA ARG A 170 -4.77 7.19 -14.18
C ARG A 170 -3.36 7.76 -14.22
N ARG A 171 -2.58 7.42 -15.25
CA ARG A 171 -1.23 7.99 -15.47
C ARG A 171 -1.19 9.53 -15.51
N ASP A 172 -2.34 10.17 -15.76
CA ASP A 172 -2.56 11.62 -15.79
C ASP A 172 -2.70 12.29 -14.42
N ALA A 173 -2.91 11.53 -13.35
CA ALA A 173 -3.32 12.08 -12.04
C ALA A 173 -2.14 12.34 -11.08
N HIS A 174 -0.90 12.15 -11.53
CA HIS A 174 0.29 12.38 -10.74
C HIS A 174 0.72 13.86 -10.72
N PRO A 175 1.35 14.34 -9.63
CA PRO A 175 1.91 15.69 -9.57
C PRO A 175 3.00 15.95 -10.60
N SER A 176 3.73 14.93 -11.07
CA SER A 176 4.87 15.08 -11.97
C SER A 176 5.86 16.11 -11.39
N ALA A 177 6.15 17.21 -12.10
CA ALA A 177 7.08 18.24 -11.66
C ALA A 177 6.53 19.16 -10.55
N TYR A 178 5.24 19.06 -10.21
CA TYR A 178 4.55 19.98 -9.31
C TYR A 178 4.42 19.45 -7.87
N SER A 179 5.25 18.49 -7.47
CA SER A 179 5.22 17.88 -6.13
C SER A 179 5.81 18.75 -5.02
N GLY A 180 6.42 19.90 -5.35
CA GLY A 180 6.92 20.88 -4.38
C GLY A 180 8.15 20.44 -3.56
N GLY A 181 8.71 19.26 -3.82
CA GLY A 181 9.85 18.73 -3.07
C GLY A 181 10.68 17.63 -3.76
N HIS A 182 10.28 17.15 -4.93
CA HIS A 182 11.05 16.17 -5.70
C HIS A 182 11.76 16.83 -6.90
N PRO A 183 13.10 16.67 -7.05
CA PRO A 183 13.84 17.25 -8.17
C PRO A 183 13.50 16.60 -9.52
N SER A 184 12.84 15.44 -9.50
CA SER A 184 12.36 14.70 -10.67
C SER A 184 10.83 14.62 -10.68
N ASN A 185 10.26 14.14 -11.79
CA ASN A 185 8.83 13.84 -11.86
C ASN A 185 8.42 12.88 -10.74
N ASP A 186 7.45 13.29 -9.92
CA ASP A 186 6.77 12.43 -8.98
C ASP A 186 5.65 11.68 -9.70
N CYS A 187 5.87 10.39 -9.90
CA CYS A 187 4.91 9.47 -10.51
C CYS A 187 4.48 8.36 -9.54
N SER A 188 4.53 8.63 -8.24
CA SER A 188 4.06 7.71 -7.20
C SER A 188 2.99 8.33 -6.28
N HIS A 189 3.04 9.63 -6.02
CA HIS A 189 1.98 10.35 -5.30
C HIS A 189 0.91 10.88 -6.25
N TRP A 190 -0.18 11.41 -5.71
CA TRP A 190 -1.34 11.85 -6.49
C TRP A 190 -1.70 13.30 -6.19
N CYS A 191 -2.14 14.04 -7.21
CA CYS A 191 -2.73 15.35 -7.01
C CYS A 191 -4.00 15.28 -6.15
N LEU A 192 -4.27 16.33 -5.39
CA LEU A 192 -5.54 16.56 -4.69
C LEU A 192 -6.12 17.92 -5.13
N ALA A 193 -7.39 18.02 -5.51
CA ALA A 193 -8.35 16.94 -5.76
C ALA A 193 -7.89 16.02 -6.91
N GLY A 194 -8.29 14.74 -6.89
CA GLY A 194 -7.82 13.76 -7.86
C GLY A 194 -8.21 12.31 -7.57
N LEU A 195 -7.34 11.39 -7.99
CA LEU A 195 -7.59 9.95 -7.88
C LEU A 195 -7.89 9.45 -6.45
N PRO A 196 -7.21 9.94 -5.38
CA PRO A 196 -7.55 9.54 -4.01
C PRO A 196 -8.99 9.85 -3.60
N ASP A 197 -9.63 10.85 -4.23
CA ASP A 197 -11.05 11.14 -3.98
C ASP A 197 -11.94 9.99 -4.46
N THR A 198 -11.62 9.36 -5.60
CA THR A 198 -12.31 8.16 -6.08
C THR A 198 -12.15 6.99 -5.10
N TRP A 199 -10.96 6.82 -4.49
CA TRP A 199 -10.75 5.78 -3.48
C TRP A 199 -11.64 6.02 -2.25
N ASN A 200 -11.73 7.27 -1.81
CA ASN A 200 -12.61 7.67 -0.71
C ASN A 200 -14.10 7.50 -1.06
N GLN A 201 -14.51 7.71 -2.31
CA GLN A 201 -15.88 7.40 -2.76
C GLN A 201 -16.19 5.90 -2.70
N ILE A 202 -15.23 5.03 -3.05
CA ILE A 202 -15.38 3.57 -2.91
C ILE A 202 -15.50 3.17 -1.44
N LEU A 203 -14.66 3.73 -0.58
CA LEU A 203 -14.77 3.52 0.87
C LEU A 203 -16.14 3.99 1.38
N TYR A 204 -16.56 5.21 1.02
CA TYR A 204 -17.86 5.75 1.41
C TYR A 204 -19.03 4.86 0.96
N ALA A 205 -19.04 4.41 -0.29
CA ALA A 205 -20.05 3.50 -0.80
C ALA A 205 -20.09 2.18 -0.01
N SER A 206 -18.92 1.64 0.35
CA SER A 206 -18.83 0.41 1.16
C SER A 206 -19.33 0.57 2.60
N LEU A 207 -19.32 1.79 3.14
CA LEU A 207 -19.80 2.08 4.49
C LEU A 207 -21.33 2.13 4.57
N LEU A 208 -21.99 2.46 3.45
CA LEU A 208 -23.44 2.55 3.31
C LEU A 208 -24.10 1.24 2.84
N ALA A 209 -23.29 0.28 2.40
CA ALA A 209 -23.75 -1.02 1.89
C ALA A 209 -24.09 -2.00 3.01
#